data_AF-A0A0S4LEV4-F1
#
_entry.id   AF-A0A0S4LEV4-F1
#
_cell.length_a   1.000
_cell.length_b   1.000
_cell.length_c   1.000
_cell.angle_alpha   90.00
_cell.angle_beta   90.00
_cell.angle_gamma   90.00
#
_symmetry.space_group_name_H-M   'P 1'
#
loop_
_entity.id
_entity.type
_entity.pdbx_description
1 polymer ?
#
loop_
_entity_poly.entity_id
_entity_poly.type
_entity_poly.pdbx_seq_one_letter_code
_entity_poly.pdbx_strand_id
1 'polypeptide(L)' 'MPYNLTLKGTSLHEKLAAMESLREDTTHLQESIESPAWHNDILDDRRQRLAEGQSQFLDWEAAKADIRNKVL' A
#
# COMPACT_ATOMS: atom_id res chain seq x y z
N MET A 1 -7.20 23.42 -14.54
CA MET A 1 -8.24 22.79 -15.37
C MET A 1 -8.36 21.33 -14.93
N PRO A 2 -9.56 20.80 -14.63
CA PRO A 2 -9.69 19.38 -14.27
C PRO A 2 -9.36 18.51 -15.49
N TYR A 3 -8.45 17.54 -15.30
CA TYR A 3 -8.12 16.54 -16.30
C TYR A 3 -9.07 15.35 -16.14
N ASN A 4 -9.92 15.10 -17.15
CA ASN A 4 -10.87 13.99 -17.14
C ASN A 4 -10.40 12.89 -18.10
N LEU A 5 -9.93 11.77 -17.52
CA LEU A 5 -9.63 10.57 -18.28
C LEU A 5 -10.93 9.78 -18.51
N THR A 6 -11.42 9.74 -19.76
CA THR A 6 -12.67 9.03 -20.07
C THR A 6 -12.40 7.52 -20.11
N LEU A 7 -12.71 6.84 -19.00
CA LEU A 7 -12.57 5.37 -18.86
C LEU A 7 -13.89 4.62 -19.12
N LYS A 8 -14.91 5.29 -19.65
CA LYS A 8 -16.20 4.67 -19.96
C LYS A 8 -16.08 3.90 -21.28
N GLY A 9 -16.45 2.62 -21.28
CA GLY A 9 -16.39 1.75 -22.46
C GLY A 9 -15.09 0.98 -22.64
N THR A 10 -14.06 1.23 -21.83
CA THR A 10 -12.83 0.42 -21.80
C THR A 10 -13.01 -0.84 -20.95
N SER A 11 -12.27 -1.89 -21.30
CA SER A 11 -12.20 -3.13 -20.53
C SER A 11 -11.52 -2.91 -19.17
N LEU A 12 -11.73 -3.83 -18.22
CA LEU A 12 -11.05 -3.79 -16.93
C LEU A 12 -9.52 -3.81 -17.09
N HIS A 13 -9.02 -4.62 -18.03
CA HIS A 13 -7.59 -4.73 -18.31
C HIS A 13 -6.99 -3.38 -18.72
N GLU A 14 -7.62 -2.66 -19.65
CA GLU A 14 -7.15 -1.36 -20.11
C GLU A 14 -7.18 -0.31 -18.99
N LYS A 15 -8.17 -0.36 -18.10
CA LYS A 15 -8.22 0.53 -16.92
C LYS A 15 -7.06 0.27 -15.97
N LEU A 16 -6.78 -1.00 -15.69
CA LEU A 16 -5.66 -1.38 -14.82
C LEU A 16 -4.31 -0.99 -15.43
N ALA A 17 -4.13 -1.20 -16.74
CA ALA A 17 -2.93 -0.77 -17.45
C ALA A 17 -2.72 0.76 -17.40
N ALA A 18 -3.81 1.52 -17.56
CA ALA A 18 -3.77 2.98 -17.43
C ALA A 18 -3.42 3.42 -15.99
N MET A 19 -3.99 2.75 -14.98
CA MET A 19 -3.64 3.02 -13.57
C MET A 19 -2.17 2.74 -13.27
N GLU A 20 -1.62 1.64 -13.79
CA GLU A 20 -0.20 1.30 -13.59
C GLU A 20 0.72 2.31 -14.28
N SER A 21 0.36 2.74 -15.49
CA SER A 21 1.14 3.75 -16.22
C SER A 21 1.17 5.09 -15.49
N LEU A 22 0.02 5.52 -14.94
CA LEU A 22 -0.07 6.72 -14.10
C LEU A 22 0.72 6.56 -12.80
N ARG A 23 0.69 5.37 -12.20
CA ARG A 23 1.44 5.05 -10.99
C ARG A 23 2.93 5.14 -11.24
N GLU A 24 3.45 4.54 -12.30
CA GLU A 24 4.86 4.58 -12.67
C GLU A 24 5.31 6.05 -12.85
N ASP A 25 4.57 6.83 -13.66
CA ASP A 25 4.87 8.24 -13.92
C ASP A 25 4.91 9.11 -12.64
N THR A 26 4.01 8.82 -11.69
CA THR A 26 3.93 9.55 -10.42
C THR A 26 4.93 9.05 -9.36
N THR A 27 5.40 7.82 -9.47
CA THR A 27 6.39 7.22 -8.55
C THR A 27 7.73 7.95 -8.66
N HIS A 28 8.14 8.35 -9.88
CA HIS A 28 9.38 9.12 -10.09
C HIS A 28 9.33 10.55 -9.50
N LEU A 29 8.13 11.07 -9.18
CA LEU A 29 7.95 12.37 -8.51
C LEU A 29 8.04 12.30 -6.97
N GLN A 30 8.11 11.09 -6.40
CA GLN A 30 8.01 10.89 -4.94
C GLN A 30 9.16 11.50 -4.13
N GLU A 31 10.31 11.76 -4.73
CA GLU A 31 11.43 12.43 -4.04
C GLU A 31 11.07 13.84 -3.53
N SER A 32 9.99 14.44 -4.05
CA SER A 32 9.54 15.79 -3.68
C SER A 32 8.47 15.85 -2.59
N ILE A 33 7.88 14.72 -2.18
CA ILE A 33 6.77 14.70 -1.22
C ILE A 33 7.25 14.07 0.09
N GLU A 34 7.43 14.91 1.10
CA GLU A 34 7.71 14.43 2.46
C GLU A 34 6.54 13.59 2.99
N SER A 35 6.88 12.46 3.58
CA SER A 35 5.89 11.66 4.30
C SER A 35 5.37 12.46 5.51
N PRO A 36 4.06 12.42 5.81
CA PRO A 36 3.52 13.00 7.03
C PRO A 36 4.26 12.48 8.28
N ALA A 37 4.47 13.35 9.27
CA ALA A 37 5.22 13.02 10.49
C ALA A 37 4.70 11.74 11.20
N TRP A 38 3.38 11.55 11.22
CA TRP A 38 2.75 10.39 11.85
C TRP A 38 3.14 9.04 11.21
N HIS A 39 3.63 9.02 9.96
CA HIS A 39 4.15 7.80 9.35
C HIS A 39 5.34 7.26 10.16
N ASN A 40 6.26 8.14 10.58
CA ASN A 40 7.41 7.73 11.36
C ASN A 40 6.99 7.25 12.76
N ASP A 41 6.08 7.96 13.41
CA ASP A 41 5.59 7.62 14.75
C ASP A 41 5.04 6.18 14.81
N ILE A 42 4.26 5.78 13.80
CA ILE A 42 3.74 4.40 13.70
C ILE A 42 4.86 3.38 13.48
N LEU A 43 5.86 3.72 12.67
CA LEU A 43 6.99 2.82 12.42
C LEU A 43 7.85 2.63 13.69
N ASP A 44 8.09 3.71 14.43
CA ASP A 44 8.84 3.69 15.69
C ASP A 44 8.12 2.85 16.75
N ASP A 45 6.82 3.07 16.92
CA ASP A 45 5.96 2.29 17.81
C ASP A 45 5.94 0.78 17.45
N ARG A 46 5.89 0.45 16.15
CA ARG A 46 6.00 -0.94 15.69
C ARG A 46 7.38 -1.55 15.97
N ARG A 47 8.46 -0.80 15.76
CA ARG A 47 9.83 -1.27 16.06
C ARG A 47 10.01 -1.49 17.57
N GLN A 48 9.46 -0.60 18.40
CA GLN A 48 9.48 -0.74 19.84
C GLN A 48 8.77 -2.03 20.28
N ARG A 49 7.55 -2.29 19.80
CA ARG A 49 6.84 -3.53 20.12
C ARG A 49 7.58 -4.80 19.70
N LEU A 50 8.29 -4.76 18.57
CA LEU A 50 9.16 -5.87 18.16
C LEU A 50 10.31 -6.08 19.16
N ALA A 51 10.98 -5.00 19.57
CA ALA A 51 12.08 -5.05 20.54
C ALA A 51 11.62 -5.53 21.93
N GLU A 52 10.40 -5.16 22.34
CA GLU A 52 9.76 -5.59 23.58
C GLU A 52 9.19 -7.03 23.51
N GLY A 53 9.25 -7.69 22.36
CA GLY A 53 8.69 -9.03 22.15
C GLY A 53 7.16 -9.09 22.10
N GLN A 54 6.49 -7.93 22.05
CA GLN A 54 5.02 -7.81 21.93
C GLN A 54 4.53 -7.99 20.49
N SER A 55 5.43 -8.05 19.53
CA SER A 55 5.14 -8.32 18.12
C SER A 55 6.21 -9.22 17.56
N GLN A 56 5.86 -9.98 16.53
CA GLN A 56 6.78 -10.87 15.82
C GLN A 56 6.51 -10.83 14.33
N PHE A 57 7.54 -11.11 13.54
CA PHE A 57 7.37 -11.39 12.13
C PHE A 57 6.73 -12.76 11.96
N LEU A 58 5.79 -12.84 11.03
CA LEU A 58 5.10 -14.08 10.68
C LEU A 58 5.42 -14.40 9.23
N ASP A 59 5.49 -15.70 8.93
CA ASP A 59 5.49 -16.14 7.55
C ASP A 59 4.21 -15.68 6.84
N TRP A 60 4.35 -15.26 5.59
CA TRP A 60 3.24 -14.67 4.85
C TRP A 60 2.12 -15.67 4.54
N GLU A 61 2.46 -16.93 4.26
CA GLU A 61 1.45 -17.97 4.05
C GLU A 61 0.73 -18.30 5.37
N ALA A 62 1.47 -18.36 6.48
CA ALA A 62 0.89 -18.53 7.81
C ALA A 62 -0.07 -17.39 8.18
N ALA A 63 0.34 -16.14 7.97
CA ALA A 63 -0.50 -14.97 8.24
C ALA A 63 -1.80 -14.99 7.41
N LYS A 64 -1.71 -15.35 6.12
CA LYS A 64 -2.90 -15.48 5.25
C LYS A 64 -3.83 -16.60 5.71
N ALA A 65 -3.29 -17.74 6.15
CA ALA A 65 -4.09 -18.84 6.68
C ALA A 65 -4.86 -18.42 7.94
N ASP A 66 -4.17 -17.76 8.87
CA ASP A 66 -4.78 -17.25 10.12
C ASP A 66 -5.91 -16.26 9.86
N ILE A 67 -5.72 -15.31 8.93
CA ILE A 67 -6.76 -14.34 8.57
C ILE A 67 -7.99 -15.05 8.00
N ARG A 68 -7.80 -16.01 7.08
CA ARG A 68 -8.93 -16.76 6.50
C ARG A 68 -9.68 -17.55 7.57
N ASN A 69 -8.97 -18.17 8.51
CA ASN A 69 -9.56 -18.93 9.60
C ASN A 69 -10.34 -18.07 10.62
N LYS A 70 -10.07 -16.76 10.68
CA LYS A 70 -10.78 -15.82 11.58
C LYS A 70 -11.98 -15.14 10.92
N VAL A 71 -12.05 -15.13 9.60
CA VAL A 71 -13.09 -14.43 8.82
C VAL A 71 -14.15 -15.40 8.29
N LEU A 72 -13.83 -16.69 8.19
CA LEU A 72 -14.74 -17.80 7.86
C LEU A 72 -15.23 -18.50 9.13
#